data_AF-A0A2E4PC17-F1
#
_entry.id   AF-A0A2E4PC17-F1
#
_cell.length_a   1.000
_cell.length_b   1.000
_cell.length_c   1.000
_cell.angle_alpha   90.00
_cell.angle_beta   90.00
_cell.angle_gamma   90.00
#
_symmetry.space_group_name_H-M   'P 1'
#
loop_
_entity.id
_entity.type
_entity.pdbx_description
1 polymer ?
#
loop_
_entity_poly.entity_id
_entity_poly.type
_entity_poly.pdbx_seq_one_letter_code
_entity_poly.pdbx_strand_id
1 'polypeptide(L)'
;MYAAIPKTSKQKKETIWNGVSWSQGEPDAYKNAVITANYSTTSGSFSCNNLILTDNAELTIAENTYVKVIKDLNQSSNSLISVKHLGNLILLDNKNLHNTARVSVERIYYNLQRLDYIYFSSPISGIVLKSVSPLTLNNRFYALNESSNIYTILDPNNEIIPKGKGYLIRTPNNFNSTPTNFIITINNIYSGTLNSGKVEIPVDYTVSGFNLIGNPYSSLFSLRKFYDRNRDTIYDWLSIFSDYTNGSQGTPNILFNLITNNLKEDFTLNAIQAFGIGSKIPNTTSQLCFTPDMQLIYSNYSVADRLHINLKQQNVNFPIGSICYDVENFPENFSDVEQLPGTTISIFKNDTNYLIYREKSFTSSVILHINVNTASQYYLHLRDFSGIFSSNYDIFITDTLQNITHNLKAGDYSFFSEAGTFTDRFILHFE
;
A
#
# COMPACT_ATOMS: atom_id res chain seq x y z
N MET A 1 42.60 -13.92 22.48
CA MET A 1 41.28 -13.64 23.09
C MET A 1 40.72 -12.43 22.35
N TYR A 2 40.04 -12.65 21.23
CA TYR A 2 39.43 -11.54 20.48
C TYR A 2 38.05 -11.26 21.08
N ALA A 3 37.90 -10.08 21.68
CA ALA A 3 36.64 -9.62 22.22
C ALA A 3 35.63 -9.42 21.08
N ALA A 4 34.47 -10.06 21.20
CA ALA A 4 33.35 -9.82 20.31
C ALA A 4 32.91 -8.35 20.46
N ILE A 5 33.00 -7.58 19.38
CA ILE A 5 32.35 -6.27 19.30
C ILE A 5 30.84 -6.52 19.35
N PRO A 6 30.09 -6.01 20.35
CA PRO A 6 28.67 -6.21 20.40
C PRO A 6 28.04 -5.56 19.17
N LYS A 7 27.18 -6.28 18.45
CA LYS A 7 26.22 -5.65 17.53
C LYS A 7 25.42 -4.65 18.36
N THR A 8 25.68 -3.36 18.22
CA THR A 8 24.79 -2.33 18.75
C THR A 8 23.44 -2.52 18.10
N SER A 9 22.48 -3.09 18.84
CA SER A 9 21.08 -2.94 18.46
C SER A 9 20.84 -1.42 18.39
N LYS A 10 20.44 -0.91 17.23
CA LYS A 10 19.98 0.48 17.15
C LYS A 10 18.82 0.58 18.14
N GLN A 11 19.08 1.21 19.29
CA GLN A 11 18.08 1.40 20.33
C GLN A 11 16.94 2.17 19.67
N LYS A 12 15.74 1.59 19.64
CA LYS A 12 14.56 2.27 19.09
C LYS A 12 14.38 3.55 19.88
N LYS A 13 14.54 4.69 19.21
CA LYS A 13 14.41 6.00 19.84
C LYS A 13 12.93 6.32 20.00
N GLU A 14 12.58 7.05 21.03
CA GLU A 14 11.22 7.52 21.28
C GLU A 14 11.20 9.04 21.17
N THR A 15 10.11 9.58 20.63
CA THR A 15 9.83 11.01 20.66
C THR A 15 8.41 11.23 21.15
N ILE A 16 8.24 12.23 22.02
CA ILE A 16 6.98 12.48 22.74
C ILE A 16 6.43 13.83 22.28
N TRP A 17 5.18 13.83 21.83
CA TRP A 17 4.40 15.04 21.61
C TRP A 17 3.67 15.43 22.89
N ASN A 18 4.02 16.59 23.44
CA ASN A 18 3.46 17.13 24.69
C ASN A 18 2.44 18.26 24.48
N GLY A 19 2.01 18.50 23.25
CA GLY A 19 1.10 19.60 22.89
C GLY A 19 1.80 20.83 22.33
N VAL A 20 3.14 20.90 22.39
CA VAL A 20 3.93 22.03 21.91
C VAL A 20 5.00 21.59 20.92
N SER A 21 5.75 20.55 21.24
CA SER A 21 6.85 20.08 20.39
C SER A 21 7.14 18.59 20.61
N TRP A 22 7.84 17.99 19.66
CA TRP A 22 8.37 16.63 19.78
C TRP A 22 9.70 16.63 20.55
N SER A 23 9.77 15.88 21.64
CA SER A 23 10.93 15.87 22.56
C SER A 23 12.26 15.47 21.93
N GLN A 24 12.25 14.69 20.83
CA GLN A 24 13.43 14.22 20.11
C GLN A 24 13.31 14.47 18.59
N GLY A 25 12.70 15.61 18.24
CA GLY A 25 12.34 15.95 16.87
C GLY A 25 11.22 15.06 16.33
N GLU A 26 10.80 15.31 15.10
CA GLU A 26 9.67 14.62 14.49
C GLU A 26 9.87 13.09 14.45
N PRO A 27 8.77 12.31 14.56
CA PRO A 27 8.82 10.87 14.37
C PRO A 27 9.26 10.49 12.96
N ASP A 28 9.93 9.35 12.86
CA ASP A 28 10.25 8.70 11.60
C ASP A 28 10.06 7.17 11.74
N ALA A 29 10.22 6.42 10.64
CA ALA A 29 10.05 4.97 10.63
C ALA A 29 10.94 4.20 11.63
N TYR A 30 11.95 4.83 12.23
CA TYR A 30 12.85 4.25 13.23
C TYR A 30 12.57 4.74 14.66
N LYS A 31 11.66 5.70 14.85
CA LYS A 31 11.25 6.24 16.16
C LYS A 31 9.84 5.80 16.54
N ASN A 32 9.64 5.48 17.82
CA ASN A 32 8.30 5.40 18.38
C ASN A 32 7.75 6.82 18.56
N ALA A 33 6.50 7.04 18.17
CA ALA A 33 5.77 8.28 18.42
C ALA A 33 4.85 8.08 19.62
N VAL A 34 5.05 8.87 20.68
CA VAL A 34 4.16 8.89 21.84
C VAL A 34 3.42 10.22 21.87
N ILE A 35 2.09 10.17 21.87
CA ILE A 35 1.21 11.35 21.88
C ILE A 35 0.52 11.40 23.24
N THR A 36 0.88 12.39 24.07
CA THR A 36 0.30 12.59 25.42
C THR A 36 -0.63 13.79 25.50
N ALA A 37 -0.72 14.58 24.43
CA ALA A 37 -1.64 15.71 24.27
C ALA A 37 -2.17 15.74 22.84
N ASN A 38 -3.23 16.52 22.57
CA ASN A 38 -3.84 16.56 21.25
C ASN A 38 -2.82 16.93 20.17
N TYR A 39 -2.85 16.18 19.06
CA TYR A 39 -2.03 16.43 17.88
C TYR A 39 -2.92 16.49 16.65
N SER A 40 -2.68 17.50 15.81
CA SER A 40 -3.27 17.58 14.48
C SER A 40 -2.14 17.54 13.46
N THR A 41 -2.28 16.68 12.46
CA THR A 41 -1.34 16.57 11.33
C THR A 41 -1.34 17.80 10.42
N THR A 42 -2.19 18.80 10.67
CA THR A 42 -1.98 20.17 10.16
C THR A 42 -0.63 20.74 10.58
N SER A 43 -0.08 20.25 11.69
CA SER A 43 1.24 20.60 12.20
C SER A 43 2.37 19.76 11.57
N GLY A 44 2.03 18.82 10.69
CA GLY A 44 2.96 17.88 10.07
C GLY A 44 2.38 16.47 9.97
N SER A 45 2.50 15.85 8.79
CA SER A 45 2.29 14.41 8.68
C SER A 45 3.54 13.67 9.14
N PHE A 46 3.42 12.45 9.62
CA PHE A 46 4.59 11.69 10.08
C PHE A 46 4.44 10.19 9.92
N SER A 47 5.59 9.52 9.93
CA SER A 47 5.73 8.07 9.99
C SER A 47 6.39 7.67 11.30
N CYS A 48 6.03 6.52 11.86
CA CYS A 48 6.58 6.06 13.13
C CYS A 48 6.72 4.54 13.17
N ASN A 49 7.71 4.04 13.92
CA ASN A 49 7.84 2.60 14.15
C ASN A 49 6.62 2.06 14.91
N ASN A 50 6.33 2.63 16.09
CA ASN A 50 5.10 2.37 16.85
C ASN A 50 4.41 3.70 17.15
N LEU A 51 3.07 3.69 17.16
CA LEU A 51 2.24 4.80 17.60
C LEU A 51 1.62 4.48 18.95
N ILE A 52 1.83 5.35 19.93
CA ILE A 52 1.32 5.19 21.29
C ILE A 52 0.54 6.45 21.67
N LEU A 53 -0.75 6.32 21.93
CA LEU A 53 -1.58 7.40 22.45
C LEU A 53 -1.89 7.13 23.92
N THR A 54 -1.53 8.05 24.80
CA THR A 54 -1.79 7.94 26.24
C THR A 54 -2.81 8.96 26.71
N ASP A 55 -3.30 8.74 27.93
CA ASP A 55 -4.24 9.67 28.59
C ASP A 55 -5.52 9.85 27.77
N ASN A 56 -5.95 11.10 27.59
CA ASN A 56 -7.12 11.49 26.81
C ASN A 56 -6.72 12.15 25.47
N ALA A 57 -5.53 11.82 24.95
CA ALA A 57 -5.03 12.45 23.73
C ALA A 57 -5.91 12.14 22.51
N GLU A 58 -6.19 13.17 21.72
CA GLU A 58 -6.80 13.04 20.40
C GLU A 58 -5.76 13.28 19.29
N LEU A 59 -5.58 12.28 18.43
CA LEU A 59 -4.84 12.42 17.19
C LEU A 59 -5.82 12.71 16.05
N THR A 60 -5.82 13.94 15.55
CA THR A 60 -6.57 14.31 14.34
C THR A 60 -5.67 14.19 13.11
N ILE A 61 -6.03 13.29 12.20
CA ILE A 61 -5.43 13.20 10.87
C ILE A 61 -6.28 14.06 9.94
N ALA A 62 -5.80 15.26 9.67
CA ALA A 62 -6.45 16.27 8.84
C ALA A 62 -6.54 15.85 7.35
N GLU A 63 -7.31 16.62 6.60
CA GLU A 63 -7.48 16.41 5.16
C GLU A 63 -6.15 16.48 4.40
N ASN A 64 -5.94 15.54 3.46
CA ASN A 64 -4.72 15.42 2.65
C ASN A 64 -3.42 15.25 3.46
N THR A 65 -3.53 14.77 4.70
CA THR A 65 -2.38 14.46 5.57
C THR A 65 -2.40 12.99 5.96
N TYR A 66 -1.34 12.53 6.64
CA TYR A 66 -1.24 11.13 7.03
C TYR A 66 -0.55 10.91 8.38
N VAL A 67 -0.86 9.76 8.97
CA VAL A 67 -0.03 9.11 9.97
C VAL A 67 0.20 7.67 9.55
N LYS A 68 1.47 7.29 9.46
CA LYS A 68 1.87 5.94 9.07
C LYS A 68 2.54 5.21 10.22
N VAL A 69 2.05 4.01 10.52
CA VAL A 69 2.55 3.16 11.61
C VAL A 69 3.13 1.88 11.00
N ILE A 70 4.42 1.65 11.25
CA ILE A 70 5.14 0.50 10.67
C ILE A 70 4.84 -0.81 11.40
N LYS A 71 4.73 -0.77 12.74
CA LYS A 71 4.53 -1.96 13.58
C LYS A 71 3.27 -1.88 14.40
N ASP A 72 3.34 -1.23 15.56
CA ASP A 72 2.25 -1.32 16.53
C ASP A 72 1.55 0.00 16.82
N LEU A 73 0.23 -0.08 16.99
CA LEU A 73 -0.62 1.01 17.46
C LEU A 73 -1.22 0.60 18.81
N ASN A 74 -0.79 1.28 19.85
CA ASN A 74 -1.33 1.13 21.21
C ASN A 74 -2.00 2.42 21.66
N GLN A 75 -3.13 2.30 22.33
CA GLN A 75 -3.95 3.44 22.70
C GLN A 75 -4.62 3.22 24.06
N SER A 76 -4.59 4.24 24.91
CA SER A 76 -5.41 4.30 26.13
C SER A 76 -6.91 4.24 25.78
N SER A 77 -7.73 3.61 26.62
CA SER A 77 -9.17 3.47 26.38
C SER A 77 -9.92 4.79 26.23
N ASN A 78 -9.34 5.92 26.64
CA ASN A 78 -9.94 7.25 26.56
C ASN A 78 -9.41 8.08 25.37
N SER A 79 -8.27 7.70 24.79
CA SER A 79 -7.71 8.37 23.62
C SER A 79 -8.50 8.05 22.35
N LEU A 80 -8.43 8.93 21.34
CA LEU A 80 -9.14 8.78 20.06
C LEU A 80 -8.22 9.13 18.87
N ILE A 81 -8.36 8.38 17.76
CA ILE A 81 -7.83 8.78 16.47
C ILE A 81 -8.99 9.23 15.58
N SER A 82 -8.94 10.47 15.11
CA SER A 82 -9.94 11.09 14.24
C SER A 82 -9.36 11.28 12.84
N VAL A 83 -9.74 10.43 11.90
CA VAL A 83 -9.35 10.51 10.48
C VAL A 83 -10.39 11.36 9.76
N LYS A 84 -10.00 12.58 9.36
CA LYS A 84 -10.86 13.49 8.60
C LYS A 84 -10.91 13.13 7.13
N HIS A 85 -11.81 13.78 6.41
CA HIS A 85 -11.96 13.61 4.97
C HIS A 85 -10.62 13.61 4.24
N LEU A 86 -10.29 12.56 3.47
CA LEU A 86 -9.00 12.37 2.76
C LEU A 86 -7.75 12.32 3.67
N GLY A 87 -7.92 12.25 4.98
CA GLY A 87 -6.85 11.89 5.91
C GLY A 87 -6.53 10.40 5.81
N ASN A 88 -5.28 10.03 6.04
CA ASN A 88 -4.79 8.67 5.85
C ASN A 88 -4.17 8.11 7.14
N LEU A 89 -4.88 7.21 7.81
CA LEU A 89 -4.29 6.35 8.84
C LEU A 89 -3.81 5.06 8.17
N ILE A 90 -2.49 4.90 8.08
CA ILE A 90 -1.85 3.78 7.38
C ILE A 90 -1.20 2.86 8.42
N LEU A 91 -1.71 1.63 8.52
CA LEU A 91 -1.18 0.59 9.39
C LEU A 91 -0.53 -0.49 8.52
N LEU A 92 0.78 -0.68 8.62
CA LEU A 92 1.53 -1.55 7.71
C LEU A 92 1.74 -2.99 8.19
N ASP A 93 1.51 -3.29 9.47
CA ASP A 93 1.70 -4.65 9.95
C ASP A 93 0.73 -5.61 9.22
N ASN A 94 1.24 -6.75 8.75
CA ASN A 94 0.46 -7.72 7.99
C ASN A 94 -0.53 -8.51 8.84
N LYS A 95 -0.48 -8.40 10.17
CA LYS A 95 -1.40 -9.04 11.11
C LYS A 95 -2.42 -8.01 11.59
N ASN A 96 -3.56 -8.51 12.08
CA ASN A 96 -4.61 -7.67 12.65
C ASN A 96 -4.30 -7.33 14.13
N LEU A 97 -3.18 -6.63 14.40
CA LEU A 97 -2.73 -6.32 15.75
C LEU A 97 -3.47 -5.15 16.41
N HIS A 98 -4.21 -4.35 15.62
CA HIS A 98 -4.79 -3.08 16.06
C HIS A 98 -6.30 -3.15 16.26
N ASN A 99 -6.83 -4.33 16.57
CA ASN A 99 -8.26 -4.58 16.70
C ASN A 99 -8.92 -3.84 17.89
N THR A 100 -8.11 -3.33 18.83
CA THR A 100 -8.54 -2.54 20.00
C THR A 100 -8.43 -1.03 19.78
N ALA A 101 -7.89 -0.56 18.65
CA ALA A 101 -7.74 0.85 18.36
C ALA A 101 -9.12 1.54 18.26
N ARG A 102 -9.28 2.68 18.92
CA ARG A 102 -10.47 3.54 18.86
C ARG A 102 -10.26 4.62 17.81
N VAL A 103 -11.02 4.50 16.72
CA VAL A 103 -10.91 5.34 15.54
C VAL A 103 -12.28 5.86 15.11
N SER A 104 -12.30 7.10 14.64
CA SER A 104 -13.41 7.72 13.91
C SER A 104 -12.90 8.08 12.51
N VAL A 105 -13.61 7.69 11.46
CA VAL A 105 -13.25 7.97 10.06
C VAL A 105 -14.39 8.70 9.38
N GLU A 106 -14.06 9.83 8.75
CA GLU A 106 -14.99 10.73 8.10
C GLU A 106 -14.76 10.77 6.57
N ARG A 107 -15.83 10.72 5.80
CA ARG A 107 -15.82 10.95 4.34
C ARG A 107 -16.91 11.93 3.97
N ILE A 108 -16.55 12.93 3.16
CA ILE A 108 -17.48 13.90 2.58
C ILE A 108 -17.75 13.49 1.13
N TYR A 109 -18.96 13.10 0.78
CA TYR A 109 -19.38 12.91 -0.61
C TYR A 109 -19.92 14.23 -1.14
N TYR A 110 -19.44 14.66 -2.31
CA TYR A 110 -19.71 16.00 -2.82
C TYR A 110 -20.89 16.01 -3.78
N ASN A 111 -21.64 17.12 -3.78
CA ASN A 111 -22.66 17.41 -4.79
C ASN A 111 -23.78 16.37 -4.88
N LEU A 112 -24.18 15.77 -3.76
CA LEU A 112 -25.32 14.86 -3.69
C LEU A 112 -26.63 15.61 -3.45
N GLN A 113 -27.74 15.03 -3.89
CA GLN A 113 -29.10 15.47 -3.62
C GLN A 113 -29.98 14.29 -3.24
N ARG A 114 -31.21 14.58 -2.81
CA ARG A 114 -32.16 13.58 -2.36
C ARG A 114 -32.36 12.50 -3.42
N LEU A 115 -32.33 11.24 -2.98
CA LEU A 115 -32.48 10.01 -3.77
C LEU A 115 -31.19 9.54 -4.48
N ASP A 116 -30.14 10.33 -4.42
CA ASP A 116 -28.82 9.93 -4.90
C ASP A 116 -28.27 8.77 -4.08
N TYR A 117 -27.26 8.12 -4.66
CA TYR A 117 -26.62 6.94 -4.10
C TYR A 117 -25.12 7.15 -3.90
N ILE A 118 -24.60 6.50 -2.87
CA ILE A 118 -23.17 6.31 -2.66
C ILE A 118 -22.83 4.82 -2.71
N TYR A 119 -21.61 4.54 -3.15
CA TYR A 119 -20.98 3.22 -3.10
C TYR A 119 -20.10 3.14 -1.86
N PHE A 120 -20.63 2.49 -0.84
CA PHE A 120 -20.08 2.50 0.51
C PHE A 120 -19.34 1.20 0.82
N SER A 121 -18.18 1.31 1.45
CA SER A 121 -17.54 0.23 2.21
C SER A 121 -17.07 0.78 3.55
N SER A 122 -16.57 -0.06 4.44
CA SER A 122 -16.13 0.38 5.75
C SER A 122 -14.72 -0.10 6.12
N PRO A 123 -13.83 0.79 6.58
CA PRO A 123 -12.64 0.42 7.33
C PRO A 123 -12.90 -0.13 8.73
N ILE A 124 -14.14 -0.07 9.22
CA ILE A 124 -14.55 -0.61 10.51
C ILE A 124 -15.60 -1.69 10.28
N SER A 125 -15.28 -2.94 10.61
CA SER A 125 -16.22 -4.06 10.55
C SER A 125 -16.91 -4.29 11.89
N GLY A 126 -18.02 -5.04 11.90
CA GLY A 126 -18.73 -5.39 13.15
C GLY A 126 -19.70 -4.32 13.68
N ILE A 127 -19.94 -3.26 12.90
CA ILE A 127 -20.98 -2.26 13.19
C ILE A 127 -22.26 -2.54 12.37
N VAL A 128 -23.41 -2.12 12.89
CA VAL A 128 -24.71 -2.24 12.19
C VAL A 128 -24.76 -1.25 11.03
N LEU A 129 -25.13 -1.70 9.82
CA LEU A 129 -25.14 -0.86 8.61
C LEU A 129 -26.00 0.40 8.76
N LYS A 130 -27.12 0.31 9.48
CA LYS A 130 -28.00 1.46 9.74
C LYS A 130 -27.29 2.65 10.38
N SER A 131 -26.28 2.40 11.22
CA SER A 131 -25.53 3.46 11.93
C SER A 131 -24.77 4.40 10.98
N VAL A 132 -24.44 3.93 9.78
CA VAL A 132 -23.73 4.70 8.74
C VAL A 132 -24.59 5.84 8.20
N SER A 133 -25.91 5.64 8.10
CA SER A 133 -26.85 6.66 7.64
C SER A 133 -28.21 6.52 8.35
N PRO A 134 -28.33 6.97 9.62
CA PRO A 134 -29.50 6.70 10.45
C PRO A 134 -30.82 7.26 9.88
N LEU A 135 -30.74 8.37 9.14
CA LEU A 135 -31.88 9.06 8.54
C LEU A 135 -32.26 8.53 7.15
N THR A 136 -31.50 7.60 6.58
CA THR A 136 -31.87 6.91 5.33
C THR A 136 -32.92 5.85 5.63
N LEU A 137 -33.99 5.77 4.82
CA LEU A 137 -35.04 4.76 5.02
C LEU A 137 -34.47 3.34 4.88
N ASN A 138 -35.00 2.39 5.65
CA ASN A 138 -34.46 1.02 5.68
C ASN A 138 -34.53 0.34 4.30
N ASN A 139 -35.55 0.62 3.49
CA ASN A 139 -35.70 0.10 2.13
C ASN A 139 -34.80 0.78 1.08
N ARG A 140 -33.80 1.56 1.51
CA ARG A 140 -32.86 2.30 0.64
C ARG A 140 -31.39 1.94 0.89
N PHE A 141 -31.17 0.77 1.48
CA PHE A 141 -29.88 0.11 1.59
C PHE A 141 -29.92 -1.14 0.70
N TYR A 142 -28.89 -1.32 -0.11
CA TYR A 142 -28.83 -2.41 -1.08
C TYR A 142 -27.46 -3.08 -1.03
N ALA A 143 -27.46 -4.39 -1.26
CA ALA A 143 -26.28 -5.17 -1.59
C ALA A 143 -26.42 -5.68 -3.02
N LEU A 144 -25.30 -5.85 -3.71
CA LEU A 144 -25.30 -6.62 -4.94
C LEU A 144 -25.60 -8.07 -4.58
N ASN A 145 -26.56 -8.70 -5.24
CA ASN A 145 -26.76 -10.13 -5.17
C ASN A 145 -25.98 -10.75 -6.32
N GLU A 146 -24.87 -11.40 -6.01
CA GLU A 146 -23.94 -11.98 -6.99
C GLU A 146 -24.59 -13.09 -7.82
N SER A 147 -25.56 -13.80 -7.24
CA SER A 147 -26.31 -14.90 -7.90
C SER A 147 -27.30 -14.42 -8.95
N SER A 148 -27.87 -13.22 -8.79
CA SER A 148 -28.81 -12.65 -9.76
C SER A 148 -28.26 -11.43 -10.50
N ASN A 149 -27.06 -10.97 -10.13
CA ASN A 149 -26.40 -9.77 -10.62
C ASN A 149 -27.30 -8.51 -10.57
N ILE A 150 -28.06 -8.37 -9.49
CA ILE A 150 -28.95 -7.22 -9.26
C ILE A 150 -28.78 -6.70 -7.83
N TYR A 151 -28.96 -5.39 -7.66
CA TYR A 151 -29.03 -4.80 -6.32
C TYR A 151 -30.34 -5.17 -5.64
N THR A 152 -30.25 -5.80 -4.47
CA THR A 152 -31.39 -6.19 -3.64
C THR A 152 -31.44 -5.37 -2.37
N ILE A 153 -32.64 -4.96 -1.97
CA ILE A 153 -32.87 -4.29 -0.68
C ILE A 153 -32.47 -5.26 0.44
N LEU A 154 -31.79 -4.74 1.46
CA LEU A 154 -31.48 -5.47 2.69
C LEU A 154 -31.96 -4.67 3.91
N ASP A 155 -32.22 -5.35 5.04
CA ASP A 155 -32.56 -4.66 6.29
C ASP A 155 -31.28 -4.17 7.00
N PRO A 156 -31.02 -2.85 7.03
CA PRO A 156 -29.77 -2.32 7.57
C PRO A 156 -29.66 -2.46 9.09
N ASN A 157 -30.74 -2.79 9.82
CA ASN A 157 -30.69 -3.00 11.27
C ASN A 157 -30.13 -4.39 11.63
N ASN A 158 -30.24 -5.35 10.72
CA ASN A 158 -29.77 -6.72 10.90
C ASN A 158 -28.46 -7.00 10.16
N GLU A 159 -28.05 -6.14 9.23
CA GLU A 159 -26.78 -6.27 8.53
C GLU A 159 -25.62 -5.74 9.39
N ILE A 160 -24.75 -6.65 9.82
CA ILE A 160 -23.46 -6.33 10.42
C ILE A 160 -22.40 -6.25 9.32
N ILE A 161 -21.74 -5.09 9.20
CA ILE A 161 -20.81 -4.81 8.11
C ILE A 161 -19.58 -5.74 8.22
N PRO A 162 -19.33 -6.63 7.23
CA PRO A 162 -18.13 -7.43 7.19
C PRO A 162 -16.98 -6.63 6.56
N LYS A 163 -15.75 -7.16 6.64
CA LYS A 163 -14.57 -6.52 6.08
C LYS A 163 -14.67 -6.41 4.55
N GLY A 164 -14.49 -5.19 4.03
CA GLY A 164 -14.36 -4.87 2.60
C GLY A 164 -15.52 -5.27 1.69
N LYS A 165 -16.70 -5.58 2.23
CA LYS A 165 -17.94 -5.69 1.44
C LYS A 165 -18.44 -4.32 1.06
N GLY A 166 -18.94 -4.19 -0.16
CA GLY A 166 -19.55 -2.96 -0.67
C GLY A 166 -21.07 -2.97 -0.56
N TYR A 167 -21.63 -1.78 -0.42
CA TYR A 167 -23.06 -1.51 -0.34
C TYR A 167 -23.42 -0.32 -1.21
N LEU A 168 -24.68 -0.25 -1.62
CA LEU A 168 -25.26 0.92 -2.25
C LEU A 168 -26.24 1.54 -1.25
N ILE A 169 -26.03 2.80 -0.88
CA ILE A 169 -26.82 3.49 0.15
C ILE A 169 -27.36 4.79 -0.44
N ARG A 170 -28.66 5.05 -0.32
CA ARG A 170 -29.19 6.37 -0.70
C ARG A 170 -28.88 7.43 0.35
N THR A 171 -28.91 8.68 -0.07
CA THR A 171 -28.94 9.83 0.85
C THR A 171 -30.10 9.74 1.87
N PRO A 172 -29.97 10.38 3.04
CA PRO A 172 -31.05 10.53 4.03
C PRO A 172 -32.41 10.90 3.45
N ASN A 173 -33.50 10.47 4.09
CA ASN A 173 -34.84 10.76 3.57
C ASN A 173 -35.17 12.26 3.53
N ASN A 174 -34.60 13.01 4.47
CA ASN A 174 -34.70 14.46 4.61
C ASN A 174 -33.55 15.22 3.92
N PHE A 175 -32.75 14.55 3.07
CA PHE A 175 -31.66 15.20 2.37
C PHE A 175 -32.16 16.26 1.37
N ASN A 176 -31.34 17.26 1.07
CA ASN A 176 -31.72 18.40 0.24
C ASN A 176 -32.07 17.98 -1.18
N SER A 177 -33.07 18.62 -1.79
CA SER A 177 -33.40 18.44 -3.22
C SER A 177 -32.43 19.14 -4.17
N THR A 178 -31.50 19.94 -3.64
CA THR A 178 -30.42 20.59 -4.39
C THR A 178 -29.08 19.98 -3.97
N PRO A 179 -28.07 19.93 -4.86
CA PRO A 179 -26.75 19.42 -4.55
C PRO A 179 -26.12 20.04 -3.29
N THR A 180 -25.64 19.18 -2.38
CA THR A 180 -24.95 19.51 -1.14
C THR A 180 -24.02 18.35 -0.74
N ASN A 181 -23.19 18.55 0.27
CA ASN A 181 -22.27 17.52 0.74
C ASN A 181 -22.97 16.55 1.69
N PHE A 182 -22.76 15.25 1.49
CA PHE A 182 -23.20 14.21 2.42
C PHE A 182 -21.99 13.72 3.23
N ILE A 183 -22.03 13.93 4.54
CA ILE A 183 -20.94 13.52 5.44
C ILE A 183 -21.32 12.19 6.07
N ILE A 184 -20.42 11.22 5.96
CA ILE A 184 -20.47 9.96 6.69
C ILE A 184 -19.35 9.92 7.70
N THR A 185 -19.68 9.58 8.93
CA THR A 185 -18.71 9.31 10.00
C THR A 185 -19.00 7.94 10.57
N ILE A 186 -18.00 7.07 10.53
CA ILE A 186 -18.04 5.74 11.16
C ILE A 186 -17.01 5.71 12.28
N ASN A 187 -17.35 5.08 13.39
CA ASN A 187 -16.42 4.93 14.51
C ASN A 187 -16.64 3.58 15.20
N ASN A 188 -15.65 3.14 15.96
CA ASN A 188 -15.73 1.94 16.78
C ASN A 188 -15.65 2.24 18.29
N ILE A 189 -16.21 3.36 18.72
CA ILE A 189 -16.18 3.77 20.14
C ILE A 189 -16.98 2.81 21.01
N TYR A 190 -18.09 2.26 20.48
CA TYR A 190 -18.99 1.37 21.20
C TYR A 190 -19.04 -0.06 20.66
N SER A 191 -18.77 -0.25 19.35
CA SER A 191 -18.80 -1.55 18.71
C SER A 191 -17.95 -1.57 17.45
N GLY A 192 -17.62 -2.77 16.98
CA GLY A 192 -16.83 -2.97 15.77
C GLY A 192 -15.32 -2.91 15.97
N THR A 193 -14.60 -3.14 14.89
CA THR A 193 -13.15 -3.35 14.88
C THR A 193 -12.56 -2.66 13.67
N LEU A 194 -11.53 -1.84 13.90
CA LEU A 194 -10.72 -1.28 12.81
C LEU A 194 -10.08 -2.42 12.03
N ASN A 195 -10.28 -2.41 10.73
CA ASN A 195 -9.66 -3.36 9.83
C ASN A 195 -8.19 -2.98 9.62
N SER A 196 -7.30 -3.94 9.89
CA SER A 196 -5.87 -3.81 9.66
C SER A 196 -5.29 -5.16 9.22
N GLY A 197 -4.03 -5.16 8.79
CA GLY A 197 -3.36 -6.36 8.30
C GLY A 197 -3.92 -6.89 6.99
N LYS A 198 -3.58 -8.15 6.70
CA LYS A 198 -4.14 -8.88 5.56
C LYS A 198 -5.64 -9.07 5.76
N VAL A 199 -6.43 -8.67 4.77
CA VAL A 199 -7.89 -8.88 4.75
C VAL A 199 -8.23 -9.77 3.56
N GLU A 200 -8.93 -10.87 3.84
CA GLU A 200 -9.40 -11.79 2.82
C GLU A 200 -10.91 -11.63 2.64
N ILE A 201 -11.35 -11.53 1.39
CA ILE A 201 -12.76 -11.33 1.04
C ILE A 201 -13.18 -12.44 0.09
N PRO A 202 -14.23 -13.22 0.42
CA PRO A 202 -14.77 -14.19 -0.52
C PRO A 202 -15.38 -13.46 -1.73
N VAL A 203 -15.19 -14.01 -2.91
CA VAL A 203 -15.85 -13.57 -4.14
C VAL A 203 -16.50 -14.74 -4.83
N ASP A 204 -17.67 -14.46 -5.39
CA ASP A 204 -18.51 -15.45 -6.04
C ASP A 204 -18.48 -15.30 -7.56
N TYR A 205 -18.51 -16.44 -8.24
CA TYR A 205 -18.75 -16.54 -9.68
C TYR A 205 -19.88 -17.53 -9.89
N THR A 206 -21.11 -17.03 -9.81
CA THR A 206 -22.34 -17.81 -9.99
C THR A 206 -22.98 -17.58 -11.36
N VAL A 207 -23.15 -16.33 -11.79
CA VAL A 207 -23.70 -15.99 -13.12
C VAL A 207 -22.68 -15.25 -13.98
N SER A 208 -22.17 -14.12 -13.48
CA SER A 208 -21.32 -13.20 -14.25
C SER A 208 -20.06 -12.78 -13.51
N GLY A 209 -19.87 -13.24 -12.28
CA GLY A 209 -18.68 -12.95 -11.47
C GLY A 209 -18.63 -11.54 -10.90
N PHE A 210 -19.66 -10.70 -11.09
CA PHE A 210 -19.66 -9.36 -10.52
C PHE A 210 -19.78 -9.40 -9.01
N ASN A 211 -18.86 -8.71 -8.33
CA ASN A 211 -18.88 -8.53 -6.88
C ASN A 211 -18.71 -7.04 -6.57
N LEU A 212 -19.44 -6.55 -5.55
CA LEU A 212 -19.22 -5.20 -5.02
C LEU A 212 -18.41 -5.30 -3.73
N ILE A 213 -17.16 -4.88 -3.81
CA ILE A 213 -16.21 -4.86 -2.71
C ILE A 213 -15.81 -3.42 -2.43
N GLY A 214 -14.97 -3.17 -1.42
CA GLY A 214 -14.46 -1.83 -1.19
C GLY A 214 -13.23 -1.78 -0.34
N ASN A 215 -12.71 -0.57 -0.19
CA ASN A 215 -11.50 -0.32 0.58
C ASN A 215 -11.74 -0.76 2.04
N PRO A 216 -11.01 -1.76 2.56
CA PRO A 216 -11.13 -2.18 3.94
C PRO A 216 -10.27 -1.32 4.87
N TYR A 217 -9.48 -0.36 4.38
CA TYR A 217 -8.53 0.41 5.18
C TYR A 217 -8.94 1.87 5.37
N SER A 218 -8.44 2.49 6.44
CA SER A 218 -8.69 3.89 6.83
C SER A 218 -7.81 4.91 6.09
N SER A 219 -7.40 4.58 4.87
CA SER A 219 -6.50 5.40 4.05
C SER A 219 -6.80 5.19 2.57
N LEU A 220 -6.20 6.04 1.73
CA LEU A 220 -6.17 5.89 0.29
C LEU A 220 -5.53 4.56 -0.11
N PHE A 221 -6.07 3.93 -1.14
CA PHE A 221 -5.72 2.57 -1.55
C PHE A 221 -5.43 2.49 -3.05
N SER A 222 -4.36 1.80 -3.44
CA SER A 222 -3.97 1.57 -4.84
C SER A 222 -4.76 0.42 -5.46
N LEU A 223 -5.56 0.72 -6.49
CA LEU A 223 -6.26 -0.32 -7.25
C LEU A 223 -5.33 -1.08 -8.19
N ARG A 224 -4.19 -0.48 -8.60
CA ARG A 224 -3.17 -1.20 -9.35
C ARG A 224 -2.53 -2.31 -8.51
N LYS A 225 -2.07 -2.01 -7.31
CA LYS A 225 -1.49 -3.02 -6.40
C LYS A 225 -2.50 -4.11 -6.06
N PHE A 226 -3.75 -3.71 -5.84
CA PHE A 226 -4.85 -4.65 -5.64
C PHE A 226 -5.02 -5.60 -6.83
N TYR A 227 -5.07 -5.07 -8.05
CA TYR A 227 -5.16 -5.87 -9.25
C TYR A 227 -3.97 -6.81 -9.39
N ASP A 228 -2.74 -6.30 -9.29
CA ASP A 228 -1.51 -7.10 -9.45
C ASP A 228 -1.47 -8.27 -8.46
N ARG A 229 -1.95 -8.05 -7.22
CA ARG A 229 -2.06 -9.10 -6.20
C ARG A 229 -3.15 -10.15 -6.49
N ASN A 230 -4.22 -9.76 -7.17
CA ASN A 230 -5.42 -10.57 -7.37
C ASN A 230 -5.68 -10.96 -8.85
N ARG A 231 -4.74 -10.68 -9.76
CA ARG A 231 -4.90 -10.80 -11.22
C ARG A 231 -5.29 -12.19 -11.72
N ASP A 232 -4.95 -13.22 -10.96
CA ASP A 232 -5.29 -14.61 -11.24
C ASP A 232 -6.76 -14.92 -10.85
N THR A 233 -7.34 -14.12 -9.95
CA THR A 233 -8.72 -14.26 -9.45
C THR A 233 -9.71 -13.34 -10.14
N ILE A 234 -9.29 -12.15 -10.61
CA ILE A 234 -10.20 -11.13 -11.17
C ILE A 234 -9.85 -10.70 -12.59
N TYR A 235 -10.84 -10.25 -13.35
CA TYR A 235 -10.65 -9.60 -14.65
C TYR A 235 -9.82 -8.32 -14.53
N ASP A 236 -9.24 -7.91 -15.66
CA ASP A 236 -8.37 -6.74 -15.84
C ASP A 236 -9.12 -5.41 -15.98
N TRP A 237 -10.38 -5.40 -15.53
CA TRP A 237 -11.21 -4.22 -15.42
C TRP A 237 -11.76 -4.08 -14.00
N LEU A 238 -11.92 -2.82 -13.56
CA LEU A 238 -12.52 -2.45 -12.27
C LEU A 238 -13.52 -1.32 -12.51
N SER A 239 -14.65 -1.32 -11.81
CA SER A 239 -15.65 -0.26 -11.92
C SER A 239 -15.60 0.66 -10.71
N ILE A 240 -15.16 1.91 -10.91
CA ILE A 240 -15.25 2.95 -9.89
C ILE A 240 -16.46 3.82 -10.19
N PHE A 241 -17.21 4.09 -9.14
CA PHE A 241 -18.42 4.87 -9.21
C PHE A 241 -18.16 6.26 -8.64
N SER A 242 -18.42 7.31 -9.43
CA SER A 242 -18.57 8.66 -8.90
C SER A 242 -19.95 8.81 -8.25
N ASP A 243 -20.04 9.63 -7.22
CA ASP A 243 -21.27 9.93 -6.49
C ASP A 243 -22.41 10.33 -7.46
N TYR A 244 -23.53 9.61 -7.42
CA TYR A 244 -24.54 9.66 -8.48
C TYR A 244 -25.55 10.78 -8.26
N THR A 245 -25.63 11.76 -9.17
CA THR A 245 -26.76 12.70 -9.24
C THR A 245 -27.93 12.10 -10.02
N ASN A 246 -29.12 12.11 -9.44
CA ASN A 246 -30.35 11.63 -10.06
C ASN A 246 -30.67 12.33 -11.40
N GLY A 247 -30.86 11.57 -12.49
CA GLY A 247 -31.47 12.05 -13.75
C GLY A 247 -30.66 11.93 -15.05
N SER A 248 -29.35 11.71 -14.98
CA SER A 248 -28.53 11.23 -16.10
C SER A 248 -27.86 9.96 -15.63
N GLN A 249 -27.85 8.90 -16.43
CA GLN A 249 -27.15 7.67 -16.07
C GLN A 249 -25.67 8.02 -15.84
N GLY A 250 -25.27 8.18 -14.58
CA GLY A 250 -23.89 8.40 -14.20
C GLY A 250 -23.08 7.26 -14.81
N THR A 251 -22.26 7.59 -15.80
CA THR A 251 -21.47 6.60 -16.51
C THR A 251 -20.44 6.11 -15.48
N PRO A 252 -20.44 4.82 -15.09
CA PRO A 252 -19.39 4.33 -14.21
C PRO A 252 -18.04 4.64 -14.87
N ASN A 253 -17.08 5.12 -14.09
CA ASN A 253 -15.69 5.18 -14.54
C ASN A 253 -15.18 3.74 -14.53
N ILE A 254 -15.42 3.03 -15.64
CA ILE A 254 -14.88 1.70 -15.83
C ILE A 254 -13.42 1.86 -16.21
N LEU A 255 -12.56 1.39 -15.31
CA LEU A 255 -11.14 1.28 -15.56
C LEU A 255 -10.91 0.03 -16.38
N PHE A 256 -10.50 0.21 -17.63
CA PHE A 256 -10.09 -0.88 -18.53
C PHE A 256 -8.55 -0.96 -18.59
N ASN A 257 -8.04 -2.12 -19.00
CA ASN A 257 -6.63 -2.31 -19.39
C ASN A 257 -5.60 -2.07 -18.27
N LEU A 258 -5.85 -2.58 -17.06
CA LEU A 258 -4.89 -2.57 -15.93
C LEU A 258 -3.57 -3.32 -16.23
N ILE A 259 -3.54 -4.07 -17.32
CA ILE A 259 -2.41 -4.85 -17.84
C ILE A 259 -1.45 -4.06 -18.73
N THR A 260 -1.81 -2.84 -19.18
CA THR A 260 -0.92 -2.08 -20.07
C THR A 260 0.07 -1.24 -19.26
N ASN A 261 1.35 -1.28 -19.63
CA ASN A 261 2.37 -0.34 -19.13
C ASN A 261 2.06 1.14 -19.49
N ASN A 262 0.95 1.40 -20.17
CA ASN A 262 0.51 2.72 -20.63
C ASN A 262 -0.39 3.47 -19.63
N LEU A 263 -0.78 2.86 -18.52
CA LEU A 263 -1.41 3.62 -17.44
C LEU A 263 -0.34 4.48 -16.76
N LYS A 264 -0.31 5.77 -17.13
CA LYS A 264 0.59 6.78 -16.56
C LYS A 264 0.22 7.18 -15.13
N GLU A 265 -0.95 6.78 -14.64
CA GLU A 265 -1.52 7.16 -13.34
C GLU A 265 -2.09 5.93 -12.63
N ASP A 266 -1.90 5.85 -11.30
CA ASP A 266 -2.63 4.90 -10.46
C ASP A 266 -4.07 5.34 -10.31
N PHE A 267 -4.96 4.35 -10.21
CA PHE A 267 -6.30 4.63 -9.74
C PHE A 267 -6.37 4.36 -8.25
N THR A 268 -6.75 5.38 -7.51
CA THR A 268 -6.84 5.30 -6.06
C THR A 268 -8.28 5.23 -5.58
N LEU A 269 -8.49 4.48 -4.51
CA LEU A 269 -9.78 4.33 -3.85
C LEU A 269 -9.70 4.93 -2.44
N ASN A 270 -10.61 5.82 -2.09
CA ASN A 270 -10.60 6.45 -0.77
C ASN A 270 -11.07 5.48 0.32
N ALA A 271 -10.81 5.83 1.58
CA ALA A 271 -11.54 5.22 2.68
C ALA A 271 -13.05 5.49 2.51
N ILE A 272 -13.87 4.54 2.95
CA ILE A 272 -15.32 4.59 2.83
C ILE A 272 -15.77 4.64 1.35
N GLN A 273 -15.22 3.76 0.51
CA GLN A 273 -15.57 3.72 -0.91
C GLN A 273 -15.54 2.29 -1.44
N ALA A 274 -16.64 1.89 -2.10
CA ALA A 274 -16.77 0.62 -2.80
C ALA A 274 -16.47 0.75 -4.30
N PHE A 275 -16.12 -0.37 -4.91
CA PHE A 275 -15.84 -0.54 -6.34
C PHE A 275 -16.27 -1.94 -6.80
N GLY A 276 -16.60 -2.04 -8.08
CA GLY A 276 -17.02 -3.30 -8.71
C GLY A 276 -15.84 -4.06 -9.30
N ILE A 277 -15.86 -5.38 -9.17
CA ILE A 277 -14.91 -6.29 -9.82
C ILE A 277 -15.64 -7.43 -10.52
N GLY A 278 -14.96 -8.11 -11.44
CA GLY A 278 -15.39 -9.39 -11.97
C GLY A 278 -14.45 -10.50 -11.52
N SER A 279 -14.93 -11.49 -10.78
CA SER A 279 -14.23 -12.75 -10.53
C SER A 279 -14.06 -13.51 -11.86
N LYS A 280 -12.97 -14.26 -12.01
CA LYS A 280 -12.66 -15.12 -13.16
C LYS A 280 -12.93 -16.60 -12.91
N ILE A 281 -13.04 -17.02 -11.65
CA ILE A 281 -12.95 -18.43 -11.27
C ILE A 281 -14.37 -18.97 -11.07
N PRO A 282 -14.92 -19.77 -12.01
CA PRO A 282 -16.30 -20.23 -11.95
C PRO A 282 -16.51 -21.29 -10.85
N ASN A 283 -17.71 -21.32 -10.26
CA ASN A 283 -18.20 -22.43 -9.43
C ASN A 283 -17.31 -22.80 -8.22
N THR A 284 -16.51 -21.85 -7.71
CA THR A 284 -15.75 -21.98 -6.46
C THR A 284 -15.77 -20.66 -5.71
N THR A 285 -15.82 -20.72 -4.38
CA THR A 285 -15.53 -19.54 -3.55
C THR A 285 -14.03 -19.28 -3.63
N SER A 286 -13.66 -18.20 -4.32
CA SER A 286 -12.28 -17.71 -4.37
C SER A 286 -12.12 -16.57 -3.36
N GLN A 287 -10.90 -16.31 -2.93
CA GLN A 287 -10.62 -15.23 -1.99
C GLN A 287 -9.77 -14.16 -2.66
N LEU A 288 -10.20 -12.91 -2.51
CA LEU A 288 -9.37 -11.76 -2.78
C LEU A 288 -8.54 -11.44 -1.55
N CYS A 289 -7.30 -11.03 -1.79
CA CYS A 289 -6.34 -10.67 -0.77
C CYS A 289 -6.07 -9.17 -0.84
N PHE A 290 -6.45 -8.46 0.22
CA PHE A 290 -6.00 -7.10 0.50
C PHE A 290 -4.81 -7.17 1.44
N THR A 291 -3.78 -6.39 1.15
CA THR A 291 -2.58 -6.31 1.99
C THR A 291 -2.26 -4.85 2.33
N PRO A 292 -1.70 -4.60 3.51
CA PRO A 292 -1.37 -3.24 3.95
C PRO A 292 -0.51 -2.42 2.99
N ASP A 293 0.35 -3.05 2.19
CA ASP A 293 1.20 -2.39 1.18
C ASP A 293 0.41 -1.74 0.04
N MET A 294 -0.89 -2.02 -0.08
CA MET A 294 -1.79 -1.36 -1.03
C MET A 294 -2.19 0.06 -0.60
N GLN A 295 -2.04 0.41 0.68
CA GLN A 295 -2.34 1.75 1.19
C GLN A 295 -1.30 2.77 0.69
N LEU A 296 -1.76 3.99 0.40
CA LEU A 296 -0.97 5.08 -0.16
C LEU A 296 -0.99 6.30 0.76
N ILE A 297 0.08 7.09 0.69
CA ILE A 297 0.18 8.38 1.38
C ILE A 297 -0.44 9.49 0.53
N TYR A 298 -0.29 9.42 -0.79
CA TYR A 298 -0.79 10.40 -1.77
C TYR A 298 -1.26 9.69 -3.05
N SER A 299 -2.01 10.39 -3.90
CA SER A 299 -2.67 9.86 -5.10
C SER A 299 -1.78 9.65 -6.34
N ASN A 300 -0.46 9.71 -6.22
CA ASN A 300 0.44 9.64 -7.37
C ASN A 300 1.34 8.42 -7.26
N TYR A 301 0.92 7.28 -7.82
CA TYR A 301 1.86 6.21 -8.11
C TYR A 301 2.50 6.51 -9.46
N SER A 302 3.77 6.83 -9.47
CA SER A 302 4.64 6.46 -10.58
C SER A 302 4.91 4.97 -10.49
N VAL A 303 5.05 4.30 -11.63
CA VAL A 303 5.66 2.97 -11.68
C VAL A 303 6.96 3.04 -10.87
N ALA A 304 7.15 2.08 -9.97
CA ALA A 304 8.38 1.87 -9.24
C ALA A 304 9.63 2.10 -10.11
N ASP A 305 10.49 3.06 -9.79
CA ASP A 305 11.81 3.18 -10.41
C ASP A 305 12.70 2.09 -9.82
N ARG A 306 12.68 0.91 -10.44
CA ARG A 306 13.29 -0.31 -9.92
C ARG A 306 14.09 -1.04 -10.97
N LEU A 307 15.17 -1.67 -10.51
CA LEU A 307 16.08 -2.47 -11.32
C LEU A 307 16.45 -3.77 -10.62
N HIS A 308 16.32 -4.90 -11.31
CA HIS A 308 16.75 -6.23 -10.84
C HIS A 308 17.85 -6.81 -11.71
N ILE A 309 18.97 -7.20 -11.09
CA ILE A 309 20.09 -7.86 -11.76
C ILE A 309 20.33 -9.22 -11.11
N ASN A 310 20.43 -10.26 -11.93
CA ASN A 310 20.79 -11.61 -11.52
C ASN A 310 22.25 -11.90 -11.88
N LEU A 311 22.96 -12.58 -10.99
CA LEU A 311 24.22 -13.25 -11.30
C LEU A 311 23.92 -14.72 -11.63
N LYS A 312 24.28 -15.17 -12.84
CA LYS A 312 24.14 -16.57 -13.28
C LYS A 312 25.50 -17.20 -13.46
N GLN A 313 25.56 -18.52 -13.33
CA GLN A 313 26.75 -19.33 -13.59
C GLN A 313 26.49 -20.29 -14.75
N GLN A 314 27.50 -20.52 -15.59
CA GLN A 314 27.41 -21.48 -16.70
C GLN A 314 27.06 -22.88 -16.19
N ASN A 315 26.18 -23.56 -16.93
CA ASN A 315 25.63 -24.88 -16.59
C ASN A 315 24.78 -24.92 -15.31
N VAL A 316 24.41 -23.77 -14.74
CA VAL A 316 23.45 -23.65 -13.64
C VAL A 316 22.17 -23.01 -14.17
N ASN A 317 21.04 -23.72 -14.07
CA ASN A 317 19.77 -23.29 -14.68
C ASN A 317 19.01 -22.22 -13.89
N PHE A 318 19.55 -21.77 -12.75
CA PHE A 318 18.96 -20.74 -11.90
C PHE A 318 20.02 -19.70 -11.50
N PRO A 319 19.62 -18.45 -11.21
CA PRO A 319 20.53 -17.43 -10.69
C PRO A 319 21.20 -17.88 -9.39
N ILE A 320 22.50 -17.66 -9.28
CA ILE A 320 23.26 -17.93 -8.05
C ILE A 320 23.26 -16.73 -7.10
N GLY A 321 22.74 -15.58 -7.55
CA GLY A 321 22.53 -14.37 -6.76
C GLY A 321 21.66 -13.35 -7.48
N SER A 322 21.13 -12.39 -6.73
CA SER A 322 20.25 -11.35 -7.25
C SER A 322 20.36 -10.08 -6.40
N ILE A 323 20.26 -8.91 -7.05
CA ILE A 323 20.19 -7.60 -6.41
C ILE A 323 18.99 -6.81 -6.92
N CYS A 324 18.53 -5.87 -6.10
CA CYS A 324 17.50 -4.88 -6.42
C CYS A 324 18.00 -3.48 -6.09
N TYR A 325 17.85 -2.55 -7.03
CA TYR A 325 18.16 -1.13 -6.86
C TYR A 325 16.92 -0.27 -7.14
N ASP A 326 16.56 0.59 -6.18
CA ASP A 326 15.34 1.41 -6.20
C ASP A 326 15.68 2.91 -6.04
N VAL A 327 14.96 3.81 -6.73
CA VAL A 327 15.13 5.28 -6.67
C VAL A 327 13.77 5.97 -6.44
N GLU A 328 13.62 6.99 -5.56
CA GLU A 328 12.30 7.59 -5.20
C GLU A 328 11.48 8.12 -6.40
N ASN A 329 10.12 8.13 -6.44
CA ASN A 329 9.06 8.13 -5.41
C ASN A 329 8.45 6.74 -5.13
N PHE A 330 8.65 6.21 -3.92
CA PHE A 330 8.00 4.98 -3.48
C PHE A 330 7.24 5.20 -2.16
N PRO A 331 6.10 4.52 -1.94
CA PRO A 331 5.48 4.47 -0.62
C PRO A 331 6.48 3.91 0.39
N GLU A 332 6.55 4.50 1.59
CA GLU A 332 7.64 4.24 2.56
C GLU A 332 7.60 2.83 3.21
N ASN A 333 7.07 1.80 2.54
CA ASN A 333 6.87 0.45 3.06
C ASN A 333 7.94 -0.57 2.59
N PHE A 334 9.00 -0.12 1.92
CA PHE A 334 10.16 -0.94 1.53
C PHE A 334 11.37 -0.63 2.45
N SER A 335 12.09 -1.67 2.88
CA SER A 335 13.30 -1.57 3.72
C SER A 335 14.50 -2.14 2.98
N ASP A 336 15.67 -1.52 3.13
CA ASP A 336 16.94 -2.06 2.63
C ASP A 336 17.20 -3.44 3.25
N VAL A 337 17.73 -4.36 2.45
CA VAL A 337 18.12 -5.69 2.91
C VAL A 337 19.63 -5.80 2.80
N GLU A 338 20.30 -5.75 3.95
CA GLU A 338 21.74 -6.00 4.03
C GLU A 338 22.09 -7.44 3.58
N GLN A 339 23.32 -7.62 3.09
CA GLN A 339 23.86 -8.90 2.66
C GLN A 339 23.68 -10.00 3.72
N LEU A 340 23.33 -11.21 3.29
CA LEU A 340 23.32 -12.41 4.14
C LEU A 340 24.63 -13.20 3.97
N PRO A 341 25.03 -14.03 4.96
CA PRO A 341 26.17 -14.92 4.79
C PRO A 341 26.01 -15.79 3.54
N GLY A 342 27.02 -15.81 2.67
CA GLY A 342 27.02 -16.58 1.42
C GLY A 342 26.39 -15.87 0.21
N THR A 343 26.00 -14.60 0.33
CA THR A 343 25.56 -13.80 -0.83
C THR A 343 26.68 -13.67 -1.87
N THR A 344 26.33 -13.95 -3.13
CA THR A 344 27.26 -13.97 -4.27
C THR A 344 27.34 -12.65 -5.04
N ILE A 345 26.36 -11.76 -4.91
CA ILE A 345 26.35 -10.43 -5.50
C ILE A 345 25.63 -9.45 -4.56
N SER A 346 26.18 -8.25 -4.40
CA SER A 346 25.58 -7.19 -3.59
C SER A 346 25.91 -5.80 -4.12
N ILE A 347 25.04 -4.84 -3.81
CA ILE A 347 25.26 -3.41 -4.00
C ILE A 347 26.08 -2.87 -2.83
N PHE A 348 27.20 -2.21 -3.10
CA PHE A 348 28.01 -1.58 -2.06
C PHE A 348 27.72 -0.09 -1.97
N LYS A 349 27.30 0.36 -0.78
CA LYS A 349 27.08 1.78 -0.48
C LYS A 349 27.31 2.07 0.99
N ASN A 350 27.89 3.22 1.31
CA ASN A 350 28.09 3.69 2.70
C ASN A 350 28.72 2.59 3.60
N ASP A 351 29.80 1.97 3.11
CA ASP A 351 30.53 0.89 3.79
C ASP A 351 29.70 -0.37 4.10
N THR A 352 28.56 -0.55 3.42
CA THR A 352 27.63 -1.67 3.64
C THR A 352 27.26 -2.35 2.33
N ASN A 353 27.07 -3.67 2.38
CA ASN A 353 26.60 -4.48 1.25
C ASN A 353 25.09 -4.74 1.36
N TYR A 354 24.38 -4.59 0.25
CA TYR A 354 22.93 -4.72 0.16
C TYR A 354 22.52 -5.69 -0.94
N LEU A 355 21.51 -6.51 -0.66
CA LEU A 355 20.75 -7.26 -1.66
C LEU A 355 19.64 -6.39 -2.26
N ILE A 356 19.06 -5.52 -1.45
CA ILE A 356 18.08 -4.52 -1.86
C ILE A 356 18.58 -3.19 -1.32
N TYR A 357 18.87 -2.26 -2.22
CA TYR A 357 19.34 -0.92 -1.87
C TYR A 357 18.42 0.13 -2.47
N ARG A 358 17.93 1.04 -1.63
CA ARG A 358 17.15 2.21 -2.04
C ARG A 358 17.98 3.47 -1.95
N GLU A 359 17.87 4.31 -2.97
CA GLU A 359 18.47 5.64 -2.97
C GLU A 359 17.42 6.75 -3.04
N LYS A 360 17.57 7.74 -2.13
CA LYS A 360 16.68 8.90 -2.03
C LYS A 360 16.92 9.92 -3.15
N SER A 361 18.11 9.93 -3.73
CA SER A 361 18.49 10.83 -4.80
C SER A 361 19.29 10.04 -5.81
N PHE A 362 18.82 9.99 -7.04
CA PHE A 362 19.43 9.22 -8.12
C PHE A 362 20.94 9.51 -8.21
N THR A 363 21.78 8.48 -8.01
CA THR A 363 23.20 8.58 -8.35
C THR A 363 23.44 7.95 -9.70
N SER A 364 24.35 8.53 -10.49
CA SER A 364 24.67 8.04 -11.83
C SER A 364 25.41 6.70 -11.84
N SER A 365 25.87 6.21 -10.68
CA SER A 365 26.58 4.93 -10.59
C SER A 365 26.57 4.31 -9.20
N VAL A 366 26.65 2.97 -9.16
CA VAL A 366 26.70 2.15 -7.96
C VAL A 366 27.72 1.02 -8.12
N ILE A 367 28.49 0.71 -7.09
CA ILE A 367 29.48 -0.38 -7.12
C ILE A 367 28.81 -1.71 -6.78
N LEU A 368 29.17 -2.77 -7.52
CA LEU A 368 28.74 -4.13 -7.25
C LEU A 368 29.90 -4.96 -6.69
N HIS A 369 29.65 -5.62 -5.57
CA HIS A 369 30.55 -6.63 -5.02
C HIS A 369 30.09 -8.02 -5.48
N ILE A 370 31.05 -8.87 -5.85
CA ILE A 370 30.79 -10.26 -6.26
C ILE A 370 31.63 -11.21 -5.41
N ASN A 371 31.03 -12.30 -4.97
CA ASN A 371 31.69 -13.42 -4.30
C ASN A 371 31.28 -14.73 -4.98
N VAL A 372 32.25 -15.44 -5.56
CA VAL A 372 32.03 -16.70 -6.27
C VAL A 372 32.98 -17.78 -5.76
N ASN A 373 32.48 -19.01 -5.62
CA ASN A 373 33.22 -20.10 -4.97
C ASN A 373 33.93 -21.05 -5.94
N THR A 374 33.78 -20.86 -7.26
CA THR A 374 34.32 -21.74 -8.29
C THR A 374 34.84 -20.94 -9.47
N ALA A 375 35.91 -21.41 -10.11
CA ALA A 375 36.33 -20.87 -11.39
C ALA A 375 35.30 -21.23 -12.48
N SER A 376 34.65 -20.24 -13.09
CA SER A 376 33.59 -20.49 -14.08
C SER A 376 33.31 -19.28 -14.96
N GLN A 377 32.49 -19.50 -15.99
CA GLN A 377 31.86 -18.43 -16.75
C GLN A 377 30.59 -17.95 -16.03
N TYR A 378 30.47 -16.64 -15.85
CA TYR A 378 29.38 -15.97 -15.17
C TYR A 378 28.70 -14.94 -16.07
N TYR A 379 27.45 -14.60 -15.73
CA TYR A 379 26.64 -13.66 -16.49
C TYR A 379 25.92 -12.69 -15.54
N LEU A 380 26.03 -11.39 -15.82
CA LEU A 380 25.14 -10.37 -15.24
C LEU A 380 23.95 -10.21 -16.17
N HIS A 381 22.77 -10.54 -15.66
CA HIS A 381 21.52 -10.54 -16.40
C HIS A 381 20.57 -9.50 -15.84
N LEU A 382 20.14 -8.58 -16.68
CA LEU A 382 19.06 -7.64 -16.38
C LEU A 382 17.72 -8.39 -16.42
N ARG A 383 17.20 -8.73 -15.24
CA ARG A 383 16.00 -9.56 -15.09
C ARG A 383 14.72 -8.78 -15.35
N ASP A 384 14.61 -7.64 -14.69
CA ASP A 384 13.41 -6.81 -14.67
C ASP A 384 13.79 -5.36 -14.36
N PHE A 385 13.06 -4.41 -14.92
CA PHE A 385 13.29 -2.99 -14.72
C PHE A 385 12.03 -2.18 -15.04
N SER A 386 11.80 -1.12 -14.29
CA SER A 386 10.59 -0.31 -14.39
C SER A 386 10.86 1.16 -14.04
N GLY A 387 9.91 2.05 -14.34
CA GLY A 387 10.04 3.48 -14.09
C GLY A 387 11.11 4.14 -14.96
N ILE A 388 11.94 5.02 -14.40
CA ILE A 388 13.01 5.74 -15.11
C ILE A 388 13.99 4.79 -15.83
N PHE A 389 14.17 3.58 -15.31
CA PHE A 389 15.06 2.58 -15.91
C PHE A 389 14.48 1.97 -17.20
N SER A 390 13.17 2.07 -17.44
CA SER A 390 12.56 1.63 -18.69
C SER A 390 12.47 2.73 -19.74
N SER A 391 12.23 3.97 -19.31
CA SER A 391 11.89 5.08 -20.22
C SER A 391 12.97 6.13 -20.42
N ASN A 392 13.93 6.27 -19.49
CA ASN A 392 14.80 7.45 -19.42
C ASN A 392 16.29 7.15 -19.35
N TYR A 393 16.69 5.95 -18.94
CA TYR A 393 18.10 5.59 -18.77
C TYR A 393 18.46 4.28 -19.45
N ASP A 394 19.62 4.22 -20.09
CA ASP A 394 20.31 2.97 -20.39
C ASP A 394 21.06 2.46 -19.16
N ILE A 395 21.25 1.13 -19.08
CA ILE A 395 21.82 0.48 -17.88
C ILE A 395 23.12 -0.19 -18.28
N PHE A 396 24.24 0.37 -17.84
CA PHE A 396 25.56 -0.10 -18.21
C PHE A 396 26.26 -0.79 -17.05
N ILE A 397 27.03 -1.82 -17.35
CA ILE A 397 28.02 -2.37 -16.43
C ILE A 397 29.42 -2.10 -16.98
N THR A 398 30.27 -1.52 -16.14
CA THR A 398 31.71 -1.37 -16.40
C THR A 398 32.47 -2.44 -15.62
N ASP A 399 33.18 -3.30 -16.34
CA ASP A 399 34.16 -4.26 -15.79
C ASP A 399 35.54 -3.60 -15.81
N THR A 400 36.00 -3.13 -14.65
CA THR A 400 37.25 -2.39 -14.50
C THR A 400 38.49 -3.26 -14.72
N LEU A 401 38.36 -4.58 -14.57
CA LEU A 401 39.45 -5.52 -14.84
C LEU A 401 39.71 -5.66 -16.34
N GLN A 402 38.64 -5.70 -17.14
CA GLN A 402 38.72 -5.85 -18.60
C GLN A 402 38.71 -4.50 -19.33
N ASN A 403 38.37 -3.41 -18.62
CA ASN A 403 38.12 -2.09 -19.19
C ASN A 403 37.04 -2.12 -20.29
N ILE A 404 35.93 -2.82 -20.01
CA ILE A 404 34.79 -2.99 -20.92
C ILE A 404 33.55 -2.37 -20.27
N THR A 405 32.78 -1.63 -21.05
CA THR A 405 31.44 -1.14 -20.67
C THR A 405 30.40 -1.81 -21.57
N HIS A 406 29.33 -2.34 -20.98
CA HIS A 406 28.30 -3.12 -21.67
C HIS A 406 26.90 -2.67 -21.26
N ASN A 407 26.01 -2.42 -22.24
CA ASN A 407 24.61 -2.12 -21.97
C ASN A 407 23.84 -3.42 -21.69
N LEU A 408 23.38 -3.58 -20.45
CA LEU A 408 22.64 -4.77 -20.01
C LEU A 408 21.25 -4.90 -20.65
N LYS A 409 20.71 -3.84 -21.27
CA LYS A 409 19.49 -3.94 -22.11
C LYS A 409 19.74 -4.62 -23.45
N ALA A 410 20.97 -4.63 -23.94
CA ALA A 410 21.34 -5.32 -25.18
C ALA A 410 21.56 -6.84 -24.99
N GLY A 411 21.63 -7.32 -23.74
CA GLY A 411 21.81 -8.71 -23.39
C GLY A 411 22.69 -8.90 -22.15
N ASP A 412 22.90 -10.16 -21.75
CA ASP A 412 23.71 -10.52 -20.58
C ASP A 412 25.18 -10.10 -20.78
N TYR A 413 25.80 -9.50 -19.76
CA TYR A 413 27.25 -9.31 -19.75
C TYR A 413 27.95 -10.58 -19.28
N SER A 414 28.81 -11.14 -20.11
CA SER A 414 29.47 -12.42 -19.91
C SER A 414 30.91 -12.22 -19.47
N PHE A 415 31.34 -12.88 -18.38
CA PHE A 415 32.70 -12.76 -17.86
C PHE A 415 33.19 -14.05 -17.21
N PHE A 416 34.49 -14.33 -17.34
CA PHE A 416 35.14 -15.39 -16.58
C PHE A 416 35.59 -14.85 -15.22
N SER A 417 35.54 -15.71 -14.20
CA SER A 417 36.06 -15.40 -12.86
C SER A 417 36.62 -16.64 -12.20
N GLU A 418 37.77 -16.49 -11.54
CA GLU A 418 38.27 -17.43 -10.54
C GLU A 418 37.42 -17.33 -9.25
N ALA A 419 37.56 -18.32 -8.37
CA ALA A 419 36.94 -18.28 -7.05
C ALA A 419 37.54 -17.14 -6.19
N GLY A 420 36.69 -16.31 -5.60
CA GLY A 420 37.13 -15.17 -4.79
C GLY A 420 36.05 -14.11 -4.60
N THR A 421 36.44 -13.06 -3.87
CA THR A 421 35.64 -11.86 -3.63
C THR A 421 36.25 -10.69 -4.40
N PHE A 422 35.41 -9.95 -5.12
CA PHE A 422 35.77 -8.82 -5.95
C PHE A 422 34.95 -7.60 -5.53
N THR A 423 35.61 -6.53 -5.09
CA THR A 423 34.94 -5.35 -4.50
C THR A 423 35.02 -4.10 -5.35
N ASP A 424 35.78 -4.12 -6.43
CA ASP A 424 36.09 -2.96 -7.27
C ASP A 424 36.02 -3.28 -8.77
N ARG A 425 35.61 -4.50 -9.12
CA ARG A 425 35.56 -4.97 -10.51
C ARG A 425 34.38 -4.38 -11.29
N PHE A 426 33.23 -4.21 -10.65
CA PHE A 426 31.98 -3.95 -11.34
C PHE A 426 31.33 -2.64 -10.87
N ILE A 427 31.09 -1.75 -11.81
CA ILE A 427 30.37 -0.49 -11.57
C ILE A 427 29.14 -0.48 -12.47
N LEU A 428 27.98 -0.35 -11.86
CA LEU A 428 26.70 -0.15 -12.53
C LEU A 428 26.52 1.34 -12.79
N HIS A 429 26.22 1.73 -14.03
CA HIS A 429 26.02 3.11 -14.45
C HIS A 429 24.66 3.30 -15.13
N PHE A 430 24.16 4.52 -15.05
CA PHE A 430 22.90 4.93 -15.67
C PHE A 430 23.13 6.19 -16.51
N GLU A 431 22.76 6.14 -17.79
CA GLU A 431 22.95 7.24 -18.77
C GLU A 431 21.68 7.60 -19.52
#